data_AF-A0A1H3HHP6-F1
#
_entry.id   AF-A0A1H3HHP6-F1
#
_cell.length_a   1.000
_cell.length_b   1.000
_cell.length_c   1.000
_cell.angle_alpha   90.00
_cell.angle_beta   90.00
_cell.angle_gamma   90.00
#
_symmetry.space_group_name_H-M   'P 1'
#
loop_
_entity.id
_entity.type
_entity.pdbx_description
1 polymer ?
#
loop_
_entity_poly.entity_id
_entity_poly.type
_entity_poly.pdbx_seq_one_letter_code
_entity_poly.pdbx_strand_id
1 'polypeptide(L)'
;MPPSQKSSSTHYDSGSSRSYSSSSRGRSSGRLTIFDWLIRVPIAVLLFGFMGFYILSGATMDMEKFKSTLSKLPEFPAFVMEQMQKKADAQNAYEATAVQNSYYVKSIDRTCEWNDEFDCYYDPVTDCYFWYNDTTKTHTWQYWYEGISSDYGDYGWMEWDSTEQQWYIEVSDGEWTELPAEYDRSYLWHVE
;
A
#
# COMPACT_ATOMS: atom_id res chain seq x y z
N MET A 1 21.00 -10.36 5.68
CA MET A 1 19.86 -9.55 6.18
C MET A 1 19.47 -8.57 5.09
N PRO A 2 18.18 -8.35 4.81
CA PRO A 2 17.76 -7.42 3.76
C PRO A 2 18.02 -5.96 4.15
N PRO A 3 18.55 -5.13 3.24
CA PRO A 3 18.68 -3.70 3.42
C PRO A 3 17.31 -3.02 3.32
N SER A 4 17.25 -1.76 3.78
CA SER A 4 16.04 -0.93 3.67
C SER A 4 15.54 -0.87 2.22
N GLN A 5 14.21 -0.89 2.03
CA GLN A 5 13.44 -0.99 0.77
C GLN A 5 13.64 0.17 -0.24
N LYS A 6 14.87 0.63 -0.46
CA LYS A 6 15.19 1.85 -1.21
C LYS A 6 15.30 1.66 -2.72
N SER A 7 14.98 0.49 -3.26
CA SER A 7 15.34 0.13 -4.63
C SER A 7 14.37 0.71 -5.66
N SER A 8 14.91 1.59 -6.51
CA SER A 8 14.26 2.12 -7.71
C SER A 8 14.27 1.04 -8.81
N SER A 9 13.15 0.33 -9.06
CA SER A 9 13.08 -0.60 -10.19
C SER A 9 13.08 0.16 -11.53
N THR A 10 13.98 -0.19 -12.43
CA THR A 10 14.14 0.47 -13.74
C THR A 10 14.16 -0.50 -14.92
N HIS A 11 13.94 -1.80 -14.71
CA HIS A 11 14.12 -2.78 -15.79
C HIS A 11 13.19 -2.57 -16.99
N TYR A 12 11.97 -2.09 -16.77
CA TYR A 12 11.06 -1.70 -17.87
C TYR A 12 11.30 -0.24 -18.33
N ASP A 13 12.46 0.07 -18.90
CA ASP A 13 12.61 1.30 -19.71
C ASP A 13 13.04 0.97 -21.15
N SER A 14 12.06 0.51 -21.93
CA SER A 14 12.11 0.62 -23.40
C SER A 14 11.04 1.59 -23.89
N GLY A 15 11.30 2.89 -23.69
CA GLY A 15 10.99 3.89 -24.71
C GLY A 15 9.74 4.73 -24.49
N SER A 16 9.96 6.00 -24.11
CA SER A 16 9.46 7.21 -24.78
C SER A 16 9.31 8.35 -23.76
N SER A 17 10.33 9.20 -23.72
CA SER A 17 10.32 10.46 -22.98
C SER A 17 9.30 11.43 -23.60
N ARG A 18 8.25 11.75 -22.84
CA ARG A 18 7.41 12.94 -23.06
C ARG A 18 7.22 13.70 -21.75
N SER A 19 8.03 14.75 -21.61
CA SER A 19 7.89 15.80 -20.60
C SER A 19 6.60 16.60 -20.81
N TYR A 20 5.78 16.74 -19.76
CA TYR A 20 4.80 17.80 -19.66
C TYR A 20 4.91 18.53 -18.32
N SER A 21 5.37 19.77 -18.40
CA SER A 21 5.19 20.80 -17.37
C SER A 21 3.72 21.21 -17.28
N SER A 22 3.15 21.32 -16.08
CA SER A 22 1.86 21.99 -15.88
C SER A 22 1.89 22.97 -14.70
N SER A 23 1.38 24.15 -15.01
CA SER A 23 1.33 25.38 -14.25
C SER A 23 0.28 25.41 -13.14
N SER A 24 0.59 26.18 -12.12
CA SER A 24 -0.26 26.59 -10.99
C SER A 24 -1.40 27.53 -11.41
N ARG A 25 -2.64 27.27 -10.95
CA ARG A 25 -3.69 28.30 -10.80
C ARG A 25 -4.54 28.04 -9.55
N GLY A 26 -4.67 29.10 -8.74
CA GLY A 26 -5.35 29.10 -7.44
C GLY A 26 -6.89 29.16 -7.50
N ARG A 27 -7.51 29.06 -6.32
CA ARG A 27 -8.95 29.27 -6.14
C ARG A 27 -9.28 29.84 -4.75
N SER A 28 -10.26 30.73 -4.75
CA SER A 28 -10.64 31.73 -3.75
C SER A 28 -11.40 31.22 -2.52
N SER A 29 -11.19 31.89 -1.38
CA SER A 29 -11.91 31.76 -0.11
C SER A 29 -13.28 32.47 -0.12
N GLY A 30 -14.37 31.73 0.17
CA GLY A 30 -15.70 32.30 0.46
C GLY A 30 -15.92 32.47 1.98
N ARG A 31 -16.32 33.66 2.41
CA ARG A 31 -16.67 33.99 3.80
C ARG A 31 -18.07 33.46 4.15
N LEU A 32 -18.20 32.68 5.22
CA LEU A 32 -19.48 32.24 5.81
C LEU A 32 -20.02 33.29 6.80
N THR A 33 -21.34 33.52 6.81
CA THR A 33 -22.02 34.53 7.63
C THR A 33 -22.35 34.01 9.04
N ILE A 34 -22.36 34.90 10.03
CA ILE A 34 -22.43 34.61 11.48
C ILE A 34 -23.69 33.82 11.90
N PHE A 35 -24.80 33.94 11.18
CA PHE A 35 -26.04 33.19 11.47
C PHE A 35 -25.92 31.69 11.15
N ASP A 36 -25.09 31.31 10.17
CA ASP A 36 -24.87 29.91 9.79
C ASP A 36 -24.02 29.18 10.86
N TRP A 37 -23.22 29.92 11.63
CA TRP A 37 -22.42 29.40 12.74
C TRP A 37 -23.29 29.02 13.95
N LEU A 38 -24.30 29.84 14.27
CA LEU A 38 -25.13 29.69 15.47
C LEU A 38 -26.03 28.43 15.44
N ILE A 39 -26.46 27.98 14.26
CA ILE A 39 -27.28 26.77 14.10
C ILE A 39 -26.40 25.53 13.92
N ARG A 40 -25.28 25.63 13.20
CA ARG A 40 -24.45 24.46 12.85
C ARG A 40 -23.54 24.01 13.98
N VAL A 41 -23.08 24.92 14.85
CA VAL A 41 -22.16 24.58 15.93
C VAL A 41 -22.79 23.67 16.99
N PRO A 42 -24.01 23.89 17.50
CA PRO A 42 -24.63 22.99 18.47
C PRO A 42 -24.87 21.58 17.91
N ILE A 43 -25.28 21.48 16.64
CA ILE A 43 -25.51 20.21 15.94
C ILE A 43 -24.18 19.48 15.72
N ALA A 44 -23.15 20.20 15.28
CA ALA A 44 -21.81 19.64 15.13
C ALA A 44 -21.25 19.14 16.46
N VAL A 45 -21.41 19.91 17.56
CA VAL A 45 -20.96 19.50 18.89
C VAL A 45 -21.70 18.26 19.39
N LEU A 46 -23.00 18.13 19.13
CA LEU A 46 -23.75 16.92 19.46
C LEU A 46 -23.29 15.72 18.62
N LEU A 47 -23.06 15.90 17.32
CA LEU A 47 -22.57 14.83 16.44
C LEU A 47 -21.13 14.40 16.79
N PHE A 48 -20.23 15.35 17.03
CA PHE A 48 -18.86 15.05 17.45
C PHE A 48 -18.79 14.51 18.87
N GLY A 49 -19.66 14.94 19.78
CA GLY A 49 -19.76 14.38 21.12
C GLY A 49 -20.26 12.94 21.11
N PHE A 50 -21.28 12.64 20.30
CA PHE A 50 -21.78 11.28 20.13
C PHE A 50 -20.74 10.40 19.43
N MET A 51 -20.15 10.87 18.33
CA MET A 51 -19.13 10.10 17.59
C MET A 51 -17.85 9.90 18.42
N GLY A 52 -17.44 10.89 19.22
CA GLY A 52 -16.30 10.78 20.12
C GLY A 52 -16.52 9.76 21.25
N PHE A 53 -17.72 9.71 21.81
CA PHE A 53 -18.09 8.69 22.82
C PHE A 53 -18.09 7.26 22.23
N TYR A 54 -18.44 7.10 20.95
CA TYR A 54 -18.42 5.80 20.27
C TYR A 54 -17.02 5.35 19.85
N ILE A 55 -16.17 6.26 19.38
CA ILE A 55 -14.76 5.93 19.04
C ILE A 55 -13.97 5.51 20.29
N LEU A 56 -14.20 6.17 21.44
CA LEU A 56 -13.54 5.81 22.70
C LEU A 56 -14.06 4.52 23.35
N SER A 57 -15.25 4.04 22.99
CA SER A 57 -15.84 2.82 23.58
C SER A 57 -15.53 1.53 22.83
N GLY A 58 -14.77 1.58 21.73
CA GLY A 58 -14.32 0.39 20.99
C GLY A 58 -15.45 -0.44 20.37
N ALA A 59 -16.66 0.11 20.30
CA ALA A 59 -17.81 -0.59 19.73
C ALA A 59 -17.76 -0.52 18.20
N THR A 60 -17.64 -1.67 17.54
CA THR A 60 -17.82 -1.81 16.09
C THR A 60 -19.25 -1.41 15.74
N MET A 61 -19.45 -0.29 15.06
CA MET A 61 -20.78 0.09 14.58
C MET A 61 -21.22 -0.86 13.48
N ASP A 62 -22.31 -1.59 13.74
CA ASP A 62 -23.02 -2.37 12.73
C ASP A 62 -23.57 -1.41 11.66
N MET A 63 -22.88 -1.40 10.51
CA MET A 63 -23.12 -0.50 9.39
C MET A 63 -24.54 -0.63 8.85
N GLU A 64 -25.16 -1.81 8.98
CA GLU A 64 -26.53 -2.06 8.52
C GLU A 64 -27.57 -1.40 9.45
N LYS A 65 -27.32 -1.42 10.77
CA LYS A 65 -28.17 -0.67 11.73
C LYS A 65 -28.03 0.83 11.56
N PHE A 66 -26.81 1.33 11.29
CA PHE A 66 -26.57 2.75 11.03
C PHE A 66 -27.28 3.21 9.76
N LYS A 67 -27.15 2.48 8.65
CA LYS A 67 -27.90 2.73 7.40
C LYS A 67 -29.42 2.74 7.61
N SER A 68 -29.95 1.79 8.39
CA SER A 68 -31.39 1.72 8.70
C SER A 68 -31.91 2.89 9.55
N THR A 69 -31.02 3.52 10.31
CA THR A 69 -31.32 4.69 11.14
C THR A 69 -31.20 5.97 10.33
N LEU A 70 -30.22 6.02 9.42
CA LEU A 70 -30.01 7.09 8.45
C LEU A 70 -31.15 7.22 7.44
N SER A 71 -31.72 6.10 6.98
CA SER A 71 -32.83 6.09 6.02
C SER A 71 -34.14 6.62 6.59
N LYS A 72 -34.24 6.78 7.91
CA LYS A 72 -35.41 7.37 8.60
C LYS A 72 -35.28 8.88 8.84
N LEU A 73 -34.14 9.48 8.51
CA LEU A 73 -33.90 10.91 8.67
C LEU A 73 -34.16 11.66 7.35
N PRO A 74 -34.91 12.78 7.36
CA PRO A 74 -35.16 13.56 6.17
C PRO A 74 -33.89 14.26 5.70
N GLU A 75 -33.50 13.96 4.46
CA GLU A 75 -32.43 14.57 3.66
C GLU A 75 -31.09 14.75 4.39
N PHE A 76 -30.35 13.66 4.53
CA PHE A 76 -28.92 13.76 4.75
C PHE A 76 -28.26 14.53 3.59
N PRO A 77 -27.48 15.59 3.85
CA PRO A 77 -26.86 16.37 2.79
C PRO A 77 -25.96 15.47 1.94
N ALA A 78 -26.14 15.48 0.62
CA ALA A 78 -25.35 14.65 -0.31
C ALA A 78 -23.84 14.80 -0.12
N PHE A 79 -23.38 15.98 0.34
CA PHE A 79 -21.99 16.25 0.71
C PHE A 79 -21.48 15.35 1.86
N VAL A 80 -22.32 15.06 2.85
CA VAL A 80 -21.96 14.19 3.98
C VAL A 80 -21.89 12.74 3.52
N MET A 81 -22.82 12.31 2.66
CA MET A 81 -22.77 10.99 2.02
C MET A 81 -21.53 10.84 1.15
N GLU A 82 -21.17 11.84 0.35
CA GLU A 82 -19.96 11.82 -0.49
C GLU A 82 -18.69 11.78 0.37
N GLN A 83 -18.63 12.51 1.49
CA GLN A 83 -17.50 12.43 2.41
C GLN A 83 -17.44 11.10 3.16
N MET A 84 -18.58 10.53 3.55
CA MET A 84 -18.62 9.21 4.18
C MET A 84 -18.26 8.10 3.20
N GLN A 85 -18.72 8.18 1.94
CA GLN A 85 -18.33 7.28 0.88
C GLN A 85 -16.83 7.42 0.59
N LYS A 86 -16.30 8.64 0.44
CA LYS A 86 -14.85 8.87 0.30
C LYS A 86 -14.05 8.38 1.49
N LYS A 87 -14.57 8.49 2.72
CA LYS A 87 -13.91 7.94 3.92
C LYS A 87 -14.02 6.42 3.99
N ALA A 88 -15.14 5.83 3.59
CA ALA A 88 -15.32 4.39 3.52
C ALA A 88 -14.48 3.79 2.39
N ASP A 89 -14.36 4.46 1.25
CA ASP A 89 -13.50 4.07 0.13
C ASP A 89 -12.03 4.29 0.51
N ALA A 90 -11.68 5.36 1.24
CA ALA A 90 -10.33 5.56 1.79
C ALA A 90 -10.01 4.57 2.91
N GLN A 91 -11.00 4.15 3.70
CA GLN A 91 -10.84 3.15 4.74
C GLN A 91 -10.81 1.74 4.17
N ASN A 92 -11.55 1.46 3.09
CA ASN A 92 -11.42 0.24 2.29
C ASN A 92 -10.09 0.22 1.52
N ALA A 93 -9.59 1.37 1.06
CA ALA A 93 -8.26 1.49 0.48
C ALA A 93 -7.17 1.34 1.56
N TYR A 94 -7.42 1.81 2.78
CA TYR A 94 -6.56 1.62 3.95
C TYR A 94 -6.62 0.19 4.51
N GLU A 95 -7.76 -0.48 4.45
CA GLU A 95 -7.94 -1.91 4.78
C GLU A 95 -7.44 -2.81 3.65
N ALA A 96 -7.40 -2.33 2.40
CA ALA A 96 -6.69 -2.95 1.28
C ALA A 96 -5.17 -2.67 1.29
N THR A 97 -4.72 -1.69 2.10
CA THR A 97 -3.31 -1.45 2.45
C THR A 97 -3.03 -1.79 3.91
N ALA A 98 -3.93 -2.52 4.58
CA ALA A 98 -3.58 -3.24 5.78
C ALA A 98 -2.63 -4.32 5.30
N VAL A 99 -1.34 -4.08 5.52
CA VAL A 99 -0.30 -5.10 5.49
C VAL A 99 -0.91 -6.36 6.07
N GLN A 100 -1.20 -7.35 5.22
CA GLN A 100 -1.71 -8.61 5.72
C GLN A 100 -0.60 -9.14 6.61
N ASN A 101 -0.89 -9.49 7.87
CA ASN A 101 0.12 -10.07 8.76
C ASN A 101 0.76 -11.34 8.18
N SER A 102 0.17 -11.89 7.13
CA SER A 102 0.65 -13.08 6.44
C SER A 102 0.25 -13.05 4.97
N TYR A 103 1.08 -13.59 4.09
CA TYR A 103 0.81 -13.76 2.67
C TYR A 103 0.93 -15.24 2.27
N TYR A 104 -0.08 -15.79 1.59
CA TYR A 104 -0.02 -17.16 1.09
C TYR A 104 0.60 -17.20 -0.31
N VAL A 105 1.73 -17.90 -0.43
CA VAL A 105 2.47 -18.11 -1.67
C VAL A 105 2.13 -19.48 -2.25
N LYS A 106 1.40 -19.48 -3.35
CA LYS A 106 0.93 -20.69 -4.02
C LYS A 106 2.06 -21.55 -4.61
N SER A 107 3.12 -20.95 -5.15
CA SER A 107 4.23 -21.66 -5.81
C SER A 107 5.01 -22.57 -4.86
N ILE A 108 5.02 -22.24 -3.56
CA ILE A 108 5.67 -23.03 -2.50
C ILE A 108 4.69 -23.65 -1.50
N ASP A 109 3.38 -23.45 -1.70
CA ASP A 109 2.28 -23.89 -0.84
C ASP A 109 2.48 -23.54 0.64
N ARG A 110 2.85 -22.28 0.92
CA ARG A 110 3.16 -21.80 2.27
C ARG A 110 2.59 -20.43 2.55
N THR A 111 2.29 -20.19 3.81
CA THR A 111 1.96 -18.86 4.34
C THR A 111 3.21 -18.27 4.97
N CYS A 112 3.60 -17.07 4.51
CA CYS A 112 4.74 -16.32 5.00
C CYS A 112 4.25 -15.16 5.86
N GLU A 113 4.76 -15.06 7.08
CA GLU A 113 4.38 -13.99 8.01
C GLU A 113 5.10 -12.68 7.67
N TRP A 114 4.43 -11.57 7.95
CA TRP A 114 5.01 -10.23 7.86
C TRP A 114 6.01 -10.01 9.00
N ASN A 115 7.15 -9.43 8.66
CA ASN A 115 8.19 -9.05 9.59
C ASN A 115 8.27 -7.52 9.69
N ASP A 116 7.79 -6.97 10.80
CA ASP A 116 7.80 -5.51 11.08
C ASP A 116 9.21 -4.91 11.19
N GLU A 117 10.24 -5.72 11.45
CA GLU A 117 11.63 -5.22 11.53
C GLU A 117 12.17 -4.82 10.16
N PHE A 118 11.75 -5.54 9.11
CA PHE A 118 12.26 -5.39 7.76
C PHE A 118 11.18 -4.96 6.75
N ASP A 119 9.96 -4.71 7.24
CA ASP A 119 8.78 -4.35 6.46
C ASP A 119 8.51 -5.32 5.29
N CYS A 120 8.72 -6.62 5.47
CA CYS A 120 8.57 -7.62 4.41
C CYS A 120 8.06 -8.97 4.92
N TYR A 121 7.54 -9.81 4.01
CA TYR A 121 7.23 -11.20 4.33
C TYR A 121 8.49 -12.05 4.36
N TYR A 122 8.47 -13.14 5.14
CA TYR A 122 9.60 -14.05 5.27
C TYR A 122 9.21 -15.53 5.08
N ASP A 123 9.94 -16.22 4.22
CA ASP A 123 9.91 -17.69 4.09
C ASP A 123 11.15 -18.31 4.77
N PRO A 124 10.99 -18.95 5.94
CA PRO A 124 12.13 -19.53 6.67
C PRO A 124 12.74 -20.77 6.01
N VAL A 125 12.07 -21.40 5.04
CA VAL A 125 12.56 -22.62 4.39
C VAL A 125 13.57 -22.32 3.30
N THR A 126 13.33 -21.27 2.50
CA THR A 126 14.28 -20.83 1.46
C THR A 126 15.10 -19.62 1.88
N ASP A 127 14.96 -19.18 3.14
CA ASP A 127 15.59 -17.98 3.69
C ASP A 127 15.38 -16.74 2.80
N CYS A 128 14.12 -16.54 2.39
CA CYS A 128 13.73 -15.49 1.45
C CYS A 128 12.88 -14.43 2.14
N TYR A 129 13.30 -13.17 2.04
CA TYR A 129 12.47 -12.02 2.36
C TYR A 129 11.85 -11.50 1.07
N PHE A 130 10.59 -11.11 1.09
CA PHE A 130 9.93 -10.62 -0.12
C PHE A 130 8.83 -9.63 0.21
N TRP A 131 8.61 -8.68 -0.69
CA TRP A 131 7.59 -7.67 -0.53
C TRP A 131 7.13 -7.16 -1.90
N TYR A 132 5.95 -6.58 -1.92
CA TYR A 132 5.40 -6.00 -3.14
C TYR A 132 5.79 -4.54 -3.22
N ASN A 133 6.69 -4.21 -4.15
CA ASN A 133 7.12 -2.85 -4.38
C ASN A 133 6.09 -2.10 -5.22
N ASP A 134 5.25 -1.30 -4.56
CA ASP A 134 4.23 -0.45 -5.19
C ASP A 134 4.74 0.99 -5.46
N THR A 135 6.00 1.27 -5.15
CA THR A 135 6.59 2.60 -5.31
C THR A 135 7.18 2.82 -6.70
N THR A 136 7.38 1.74 -7.46
CA THR A 136 7.96 1.77 -8.80
C THR A 136 6.88 1.74 -9.87
N LYS A 137 7.20 2.20 -11.09
CA LYS A 137 6.19 2.29 -12.18
C LYS A 137 5.56 0.95 -12.56
N THR A 138 6.29 -0.13 -12.35
CA THR A 138 5.92 -1.48 -12.81
C THR A 138 5.17 -2.26 -11.77
N HIS A 139 5.23 -1.82 -10.50
CA HIS A 139 4.75 -2.51 -9.32
C HIS A 139 5.08 -4.02 -9.34
N THR A 140 6.18 -4.41 -8.68
CA THR A 140 6.69 -5.78 -8.81
C THR A 140 7.06 -6.37 -7.45
N TRP A 141 6.99 -7.69 -7.37
CA TRP A 141 7.51 -8.41 -6.21
C TRP A 141 9.03 -8.39 -6.24
N GLN A 142 9.61 -7.97 -5.12
CA GLN A 142 11.05 -7.99 -4.92
C GLN A 142 11.40 -9.03 -3.86
N TYR A 143 12.51 -9.71 -4.09
CA TYR A 143 12.96 -10.86 -3.31
C TYR A 143 14.39 -10.64 -2.82
N TRP A 144 14.67 -11.12 -1.63
CA TRP A 144 15.99 -11.11 -1.04
C TRP A 144 16.28 -12.50 -0.49
N TYR A 145 17.20 -13.21 -1.15
CA TYR A 145 17.60 -14.56 -0.77
C TYR A 145 18.94 -14.50 -0.05
N GLU A 146 18.96 -14.94 1.21
CA GLU A 146 20.23 -15.06 1.94
C GLU A 146 21.16 -16.06 1.23
N GLY A 147 22.44 -15.69 1.09
CA GLY A 147 23.43 -16.46 0.32
C GLY A 147 23.50 -16.11 -1.17
N ILE A 148 22.57 -15.32 -1.71
CA ILE A 148 22.67 -14.70 -3.05
C ILE A 148 22.68 -13.18 -2.91
N SER A 149 21.57 -12.62 -2.43
CA SER A 149 21.39 -11.18 -2.27
C SER A 149 22.44 -10.56 -1.33
N SER A 150 22.82 -11.29 -0.28
CA SER A 150 23.84 -10.87 0.68
C SER A 150 25.22 -10.59 0.08
N ASP A 151 25.54 -11.15 -1.09
CA ASP A 151 26.84 -10.93 -1.75
C ASP A 151 26.97 -9.51 -2.32
N TYR A 152 25.84 -8.78 -2.45
CA TYR A 152 25.75 -7.45 -3.05
C TYR A 152 25.65 -6.32 -2.02
N GLY A 153 25.79 -6.64 -0.73
CA GLY A 153 25.88 -5.64 0.35
C GLY A 153 24.57 -4.90 0.60
N ASP A 154 24.55 -3.60 0.32
CA ASP A 154 23.34 -2.75 0.45
C ASP A 154 22.39 -2.90 -0.76
N TYR A 155 22.84 -3.59 -1.81
CA TYR A 155 22.05 -3.99 -2.98
C TYR A 155 21.81 -5.50 -2.94
N GLY A 156 21.14 -6.05 -3.95
CA GLY A 156 20.89 -7.49 -4.06
C GLY A 156 19.41 -7.88 -4.02
N TRP A 157 18.50 -6.90 -4.02
CA TRP A 157 17.10 -7.20 -4.32
C TRP A 157 17.00 -7.85 -5.70
N MET A 158 16.12 -8.84 -5.80
CA MET A 158 15.92 -9.64 -6.99
C MET A 158 14.51 -9.46 -7.52
N GLU A 159 14.35 -9.57 -8.83
CA GLU A 159 13.08 -9.51 -9.54
C GLU A 159 12.98 -10.67 -10.53
N TRP A 160 11.78 -11.25 -10.65
CA TRP A 160 11.49 -12.25 -11.67
C TRP A 160 10.81 -11.59 -12.87
N ASP A 161 11.42 -11.70 -14.06
CA ASP A 161 10.79 -11.29 -15.31
C ASP A 161 10.02 -12.47 -15.90
N SER A 162 8.68 -12.37 -15.89
CA SER A 162 7.80 -13.40 -16.46
C SER A 162 7.77 -13.43 -18.01
N THR A 163 8.17 -12.35 -18.68
CA THR A 163 8.28 -12.29 -20.15
C THR A 163 9.53 -13.01 -20.62
N GLU A 164 10.66 -12.71 -19.99
CA GLU A 164 11.96 -13.28 -20.32
C GLU A 164 12.23 -14.61 -19.62
N GLN A 165 11.42 -14.96 -18.62
CA GLN A 165 11.56 -16.15 -17.78
C GLN A 165 12.94 -16.20 -17.11
N GLN A 166 13.37 -15.08 -16.54
CA GLN A 166 14.68 -14.95 -15.89
C GLN A 166 14.67 -14.10 -14.62
N TRP A 167 15.67 -14.36 -13.77
CA TRP A 167 15.92 -13.59 -12.57
C TRP A 167 16.88 -12.43 -12.85
N TYR A 168 16.55 -11.27 -12.30
CA TYR A 168 17.40 -10.09 -12.26
C TYR A 168 17.78 -9.77 -10.82
N ILE A 169 18.95 -9.17 -10.63
CA ILE A 169 19.47 -8.74 -9.33
C ILE A 169 20.00 -7.31 -9.43
N GLU A 170 19.67 -6.51 -8.42
CA GLU A 170 20.18 -5.15 -8.25
C GLU A 170 21.65 -5.20 -7.82
N VAL A 171 22.54 -4.64 -8.64
CA VAL A 171 23.98 -4.63 -8.39
C VAL A 171 24.50 -3.27 -7.94
N SER A 172 23.75 -2.21 -8.27
CA SER A 172 23.97 -0.83 -7.82
C SER A 172 22.67 -0.03 -7.93
N ASP A 173 22.66 1.23 -7.51
CA ASP A 173 21.45 2.06 -7.45
C ASP A 173 20.74 2.17 -8.80
N GLY A 174 19.59 1.51 -8.93
CA GLY A 174 18.82 1.46 -10.18
C GLY A 174 19.50 0.67 -11.31
N GLU A 175 20.55 -0.10 -11.02
CA GLU A 175 21.22 -0.98 -11.98
C GLU A 175 20.87 -2.44 -11.68
N TRP A 176 20.25 -3.08 -12.67
CA TRP A 176 19.78 -4.46 -12.58
C TRP A 176 20.48 -5.29 -13.65
N THR A 177 20.98 -6.47 -13.27
CA THR A 177 21.64 -7.40 -14.19
C THR A 177 21.03 -8.79 -14.08
N GLU A 178 21.15 -9.61 -15.12
CA GLU A 178 20.72 -11.01 -15.02
C GLU A 178 21.47 -11.69 -13.87
N LEU A 179 20.73 -12.44 -13.06
CA LEU A 179 21.32 -13.22 -11.96
C LEU A 179 22.41 -14.14 -12.53
N PRO A 180 23.67 -14.04 -12.06
CA PRO A 180 24.75 -14.89 -12.56
C PRO A 180 24.41 -16.39 -12.51
N ALA A 181 24.86 -17.15 -13.52
CA ALA A 181 24.56 -18.57 -13.64
C ALA A 181 25.27 -19.47 -12.60
N GLU A 182 26.25 -18.91 -11.88
CA GLU A 182 26.98 -19.58 -10.81
C GLU A 182 26.18 -19.75 -9.51
N TYR A 183 25.12 -18.95 -9.31
CA TYR A 183 24.24 -19.09 -8.16
C TYR A 183 23.33 -20.31 -8.30
N ASP A 184 23.12 -21.04 -7.20
CA ASP A 184 22.15 -22.12 -7.14
C ASP A 184 20.72 -21.56 -7.18
N ARG A 185 20.00 -21.85 -8.26
CA ARG A 185 18.64 -21.38 -8.49
C ARG A 185 17.57 -22.38 -8.03
N SER A 186 17.95 -23.53 -7.46
CA SER A 186 17.03 -24.63 -7.15
C SER A 186 15.98 -24.31 -6.09
N TYR A 187 16.27 -23.33 -5.22
CA TYR A 187 15.36 -22.86 -4.17
C TYR A 187 14.64 -21.55 -4.53
N LEU A 188 14.93 -20.96 -5.70
CA LEU A 188 14.28 -19.73 -6.12
C LEU A 188 12.83 -20.01 -6.55
N TRP A 189 11.93 -19.20 -6.03
CA TRP A 189 10.53 -19.19 -6.39
C TRP A 189 10.06 -17.74 -6.55
N HIS A 190 8.96 -17.55 -7.27
CA HIS A 190 8.32 -16.25 -7.40
C HIS A 190 6.83 -16.38 -7.09
N VAL A 191 6.21 -15.27 -6.72
CA VAL A 191 4.76 -15.11 -6.65
C VAL A 191 4.20 -15.12 -8.09
N GLU A 192 3.11 -15.86 -8.32
CA GLU A 192 2.42 -15.98 -9.62
C GLU A 192 1.47 -14.79 -9.89
#